data_AF-A0A2D4P9M0-F1
#
_entry.id   AF-A0A2D4P9M0-F1
#
_cell.length_a   1.000
_cell.length_b   1.000
_cell.length_c   1.000
_cell.angle_alpha   90.00
_cell.angle_beta   90.00
_cell.angle_gamma   90.00
#
_symmetry.space_group_name_H-M   'P 1'
#
loop_
_entity.id
_entity.type
_entity.pdbx_description
1 polymer ?
#
loop_
_entity_poly.entity_id
_entity_poly.type
_entity_poly.pdbx_seq_one_letter_code
_entity_poly.pdbx_strand_id
1 'polypeptide(L)'
;IYLSDMGAALTGAESHELQDVLEETNIPKRLYKALSLLKKEYELSKLQQRLGREVEEKIKQTHRKYLLQEQLKIIKKELGLEKEDKDAIEEKFRERLKGLVVPKHVMDVIDEELNKLGLLDNHSSEFNVTRNYLDWLT
;
A
#
# COMPACT_ATOMS: atom_id res chain seq x y z
N ILE A 1 -33.45 36.00 19.59
CA ILE A 1 -32.73 35.62 20.83
C ILE A 1 -32.57 34.10 20.85
N TYR A 2 -33.61 33.31 21.13
CA TYR A 2 -33.55 31.83 21.10
C TYR A 2 -32.91 31.22 19.85
N LEU A 3 -33.23 31.73 18.66
CA LEU A 3 -32.63 31.25 17.40
C LEU A 3 -31.12 31.50 17.32
N SER A 4 -30.66 32.65 17.82
CA SER A 4 -29.24 33.01 17.84
C SER A 4 -28.47 32.15 18.82
N ASP A 5 -29.08 31.84 19.96
CA ASP A 5 -28.45 31.06 21.03
C ASP A 5 -28.38 29.59 20.67
N MET A 6 -29.45 29.07 20.06
CA MET A 6 -29.45 27.72 19.51
C MET A 6 -28.46 27.58 18.34
N GLY A 7 -28.38 28.59 17.47
CA GLY A 7 -27.40 28.62 16.39
C GLY A 7 -25.96 28.61 16.92
N ALA A 8 -25.65 29.45 17.92
CA ALA A 8 -24.32 29.49 18.52
C ALA A 8 -23.98 28.19 19.26
N ALA A 9 -24.93 27.58 19.99
CA ALA A 9 -24.72 26.32 20.70
C ALA A 9 -24.45 25.11 19.78
N LEU A 10 -24.86 25.18 18.52
CA LEU A 10 -24.60 24.14 17.52
C LEU A 10 -23.21 24.28 16.85
N THR A 11 -22.48 25.35 17.14
CA THR A 11 -21.14 25.59 16.57
C THR A 11 -20.04 25.19 17.55
N GLY A 12 -18.89 24.74 17.03
CA GLY A 12 -17.68 24.50 17.83
C GLY A 12 -16.88 25.76 18.13
N ALA A 13 -17.56 26.92 18.23
CA ALA A 13 -16.94 28.22 18.39
C ALA A 13 -16.25 28.38 19.75
N GLU A 14 -15.25 29.25 19.81
CA GLU A 14 -14.51 29.47 21.05
C GLU A 14 -15.39 30.16 22.11
N SER A 15 -15.08 29.92 23.39
CA SER A 15 -15.88 30.49 24.51
C SER A 15 -16.00 32.01 24.45
N HIS A 16 -15.00 32.70 23.91
CA HIS A 16 -15.04 34.15 23.73
C HIS A 16 -16.05 34.58 22.64
N GLU A 17 -16.09 33.88 21.49
CA GLU A 17 -17.02 34.17 20.40
C GLU A 17 -18.48 33.90 20.83
N LEU A 18 -18.69 32.86 21.65
CA LEU A 18 -20.01 32.55 22.21
C LEU A 18 -20.48 33.63 23.20
N GLN A 19 -19.56 34.12 24.04
CA GLN A 19 -19.85 35.20 24.98
C GLN A 19 -20.20 36.50 24.24
N ASP A 20 -19.48 36.84 23.17
CA ASP A 20 -19.74 38.02 22.33
C ASP A 20 -21.14 38.02 21.66
N VAL A 21 -21.70 36.84 21.42
CA VAL A 21 -23.07 36.66 20.93
C VAL A 21 -24.08 36.87 22.06
N LEU A 22 -23.81 36.36 23.26
CA LEU A 22 -24.70 36.47 24.42
C LEU A 22 -24.77 37.90 24.96
N GLU A 23 -23.65 38.63 24.96
CA GLU A 23 -23.54 40.02 25.42
C GLU A 23 -24.21 41.03 24.48
N GLU A 24 -24.45 40.65 23.22
CA GLU A 24 -25.12 41.53 22.26
C GLU A 24 -26.61 41.66 22.58
N THR A 25 -27.02 42.88 22.96
CA THR A 25 -28.41 43.22 23.28
C THR A 25 -29.24 43.54 22.04
N ASN A 26 -28.60 43.95 20.93
CA ASN A 26 -29.27 44.23 19.68
C ASN A 26 -29.56 42.94 18.90
N ILE A 27 -30.84 42.59 18.77
CA ILE A 27 -31.30 41.33 18.16
C ILE A 27 -30.75 41.11 16.73
N PRO A 28 -30.87 42.08 15.78
CA PRO A 28 -30.26 41.96 14.47
C PRO A 28 -28.75 41.69 14.50
N LYS A 29 -27.99 42.44 15.29
CA LYS A 29 -26.52 42.27 15.37
C LYS A 29 -26.14 40.90 15.93
N ARG A 30 -26.86 40.44 16.95
CA ARG A 30 -26.68 39.10 17.54
C ARG A 30 -26.94 37.99 16.54
N LEU A 31 -27.98 38.13 15.71
CA LEU A 31 -28.27 37.18 14.63
C LEU A 31 -27.15 37.14 13.58
N TYR A 32 -26.59 38.29 13.19
CA TYR A 32 -25.45 38.33 12.27
C TYR A 32 -24.19 37.66 12.84
N LYS A 33 -23.88 37.89 14.11
CA LYS A 33 -22.76 37.23 14.80
C LYS A 33 -22.95 35.71 14.83
N ALA A 34 -24.11 35.22 15.27
CA ALA A 34 -24.42 33.79 15.26
C ALA A 34 -24.40 33.17 13.86
N LEU A 35 -24.91 33.88 12.85
CA LEU A 35 -24.86 33.43 11.45
C LEU A 35 -23.43 33.29 10.94
N SER A 36 -22.53 34.20 11.35
CA SER A 36 -21.13 34.16 10.95
C SER A 36 -20.41 32.92 11.49
N LEU A 37 -20.67 32.59 12.75
CA LEU A 37 -20.17 31.36 13.40
C LEU A 37 -20.70 30.11 12.70
N LEU A 38 -22.00 30.08 12.44
CA LEU A 38 -22.65 28.95 11.78
C LEU A 38 -22.14 28.72 10.36
N LYS A 39 -21.82 29.81 9.64
CA LYS A 39 -21.22 29.74 8.30
C LYS A 39 -19.80 29.17 8.33
N LYS A 40 -18.99 29.58 9.33
CA LYS A 40 -17.64 29.05 9.55
C LYS A 40 -17.70 27.54 9.82
N GLU A 41 -18.60 27.12 10.70
CA GLU A 41 -18.83 25.70 11.02
C GLU A 41 -19.29 24.91 9.80
N TYR A 42 -20.20 25.46 9.01
CA TYR A 42 -20.71 24.83 7.79
C TYR A 42 -19.60 24.58 6.76
N GLU A 43 -18.73 25.57 6.50
CA GLU A 43 -17.61 25.41 5.58
C GLU A 43 -16.60 24.37 6.09
N LEU A 44 -16.35 24.34 7.40
CA LEU A 44 -15.49 23.34 8.03
C LEU A 44 -16.06 21.92 7.88
N SER A 45 -17.34 21.73 8.18
CA SER A 45 -18.04 20.46 8.02
C SER A 45 -18.05 19.98 6.56
N LYS A 46 -18.28 20.89 5.61
CA LYS A 46 -18.24 20.61 4.16
C LYS A 46 -16.84 20.17 3.70
N LEU A 47 -15.80 20.80 4.23
CA LEU A 47 -14.41 20.44 3.94
C LEU A 47 -14.05 19.08 4.53
N GLN A 48 -14.44 18.79 5.77
CA GLN A 48 -14.29 17.47 6.39
C GLN A 48 -15.01 16.38 5.59
N GLN A 49 -16.23 16.65 5.12
CA GLN A 49 -16.98 15.69 4.31
C GLN A 49 -16.29 15.41 2.97
N ARG A 50 -15.74 16.45 2.32
CA ARG A 50 -14.98 16.28 1.06
C ARG A 50 -13.73 15.44 1.29
N LEU A 51 -12.94 15.76 2.31
CA LEU A 51 -11.75 15.00 2.67
C LEU A 51 -12.08 13.54 3.00
N GLY A 52 -13.17 13.31 3.75
CA GLY A 52 -13.64 11.96 4.07
C GLY A 52 -13.90 11.13 2.81
N ARG A 53 -14.59 11.70 1.81
CA ARG A 53 -14.85 11.03 0.53
C ARG A 53 -13.57 10.73 -0.26
N GLU A 54 -12.65 11.69 -0.34
CA GLU A 54 -11.38 11.50 -1.05
C GLU A 54 -10.52 10.40 -0.40
N VAL A 55 -10.48 10.36 0.93
CA VAL A 55 -9.77 9.31 1.68
C VAL A 55 -10.41 7.95 1.45
N GLU A 56 -11.74 7.87 1.51
CA GLU A 56 -12.48 6.62 1.30
C GLU A 56 -12.27 6.07 -0.12
N GLU A 57 -12.30 6.93 -1.15
CA GLU A 57 -12.00 6.53 -2.53
C GLU A 57 -10.58 5.98 -2.68
N LYS A 58 -9.59 6.65 -2.06
CA LYS A 58 -8.18 6.21 -2.10
C LYS A 58 -7.97 4.88 -1.40
N ILE A 59 -8.63 4.66 -0.26
CA ILE A 59 -8.59 3.39 0.47
C ILE A 59 -9.23 2.29 -0.38
N LYS A 60 -10.39 2.54 -0.97
CA LYS A 60 -11.08 1.57 -1.82
C LYS A 60 -10.24 1.13 -3.03
N GLN A 61 -9.56 2.08 -3.69
CA GLN A 61 -8.66 1.76 -4.80
C GLN A 61 -7.47 0.93 -4.35
N THR A 62 -6.85 1.28 -3.22
CA THR A 62 -5.70 0.56 -2.66
C THR A 62 -6.09 -0.86 -2.26
N HIS A 63 -7.20 -1.00 -1.54
CA HIS A 63 -7.72 -2.30 -1.11
C HIS A 63 -8.07 -3.19 -2.30
N ARG A 64 -8.70 -2.63 -3.35
CA ARG A 64 -8.98 -3.36 -4.59
C ARG A 64 -7.70 -3.85 -5.27
N LYS A 65 -6.68 -3.00 -5.39
CA LYS A 65 -5.39 -3.38 -5.98
C LYS A 65 -4.73 -4.51 -5.19
N TYR A 66 -4.72 -4.40 -3.86
CA TYR A 66 -4.17 -5.41 -2.96
C TYR A 66 -4.88 -6.77 -3.13
N LEU A 67 -6.22 -6.77 -3.11
CA LEU A 67 -7.01 -7.99 -3.32
C LEU A 67 -6.72 -8.65 -4.68
N LEU A 68 -6.63 -7.85 -5.75
CA LEU A 68 -6.30 -8.37 -7.08
C LEU A 68 -4.88 -8.95 -7.14
N GLN A 69 -3.91 -8.34 -6.46
CA GLN A 69 -2.55 -8.88 -6.38
C GLN A 69 -2.52 -10.21 -5.63
N GLU A 70 -3.25 -10.32 -4.52
CA GLU A 70 -3.32 -11.55 -3.74
C GLU A 70 -4.01 -12.68 -4.53
N GLN A 71 -5.10 -12.35 -5.24
CA GLN A 71 -5.76 -13.28 -6.15
C GLN A 71 -4.84 -13.74 -7.27
N LEU A 72 -4.08 -12.82 -7.90
CA LEU A 72 -3.10 -13.18 -8.92
C LEU A 72 -1.99 -14.09 -8.36
N LYS A 73 -1.56 -13.87 -7.13
CA LYS A 73 -0.57 -14.72 -6.46
C LYS A 73 -1.11 -16.14 -6.26
N ILE A 74 -2.36 -16.27 -5.80
CA ILE A 74 -3.03 -17.56 -5.65
C ILE A 74 -3.21 -18.26 -7.00
N ILE A 75 -3.68 -17.54 -8.03
CA ILE A 75 -3.86 -18.10 -9.38
C ILE A 75 -2.52 -18.58 -9.96
N LYS A 76 -1.43 -17.82 -9.80
CA LYS A 76 -0.09 -18.24 -10.24
C LYS A 76 0.36 -19.53 -9.54
N LYS A 77 0.06 -19.65 -8.25
CA LYS A 77 0.32 -20.86 -7.47
C LYS A 77 -0.52 -22.05 -7.94
N GLU A 78 -1.83 -21.86 -8.17
CA GLU A 78 -2.72 -22.91 -8.67
C GLU A 78 -2.41 -23.36 -10.10
N LEU A 79 -1.98 -22.44 -10.98
CA LEU A 79 -1.57 -22.74 -12.35
C LEU A 79 -0.23 -23.48 -12.43
N GLY A 80 0.44 -23.75 -11.31
CA GLY A 80 1.80 -24.32 -11.30
C GLY A 80 2.83 -23.41 -11.97
N LEU A 81 2.51 -22.12 -12.12
CA LEU A 81 3.43 -21.08 -12.58
C LEU A 81 4.32 -20.55 -11.46
N GLU A 82 4.21 -21.13 -10.26
CA GLU A 82 5.36 -21.35 -9.37
C GLU A 82 6.34 -22.38 -9.98
N LYS A 83 6.65 -22.27 -11.29
CA LYS A 83 8.06 -22.50 -11.66
C LYS A 83 8.76 -21.32 -11.02
N GLU A 84 9.22 -21.52 -9.79
CA GLU A 84 10.02 -20.54 -9.07
C GLU A 84 11.05 -19.97 -10.06
N ASP A 85 11.42 -18.69 -9.93
CA ASP A 85 12.54 -18.15 -10.74
C ASP A 85 13.76 -19.09 -10.73
N LYS A 86 13.89 -19.95 -9.71
CA LYS A 86 14.82 -21.08 -9.61
C LYS A 86 14.71 -22.11 -10.72
N ASP A 87 13.52 -22.64 -11.02
CA ASP A 87 13.34 -23.65 -12.06
C ASP A 87 13.74 -23.10 -13.44
N ALA A 88 13.42 -21.82 -13.70
CA ALA A 88 13.84 -21.13 -14.92
C ALA A 88 15.36 -20.93 -15.00
N ILE A 89 16.01 -20.67 -13.86
CA ILE A 89 17.47 -20.53 -13.77
C ILE A 89 18.16 -21.90 -13.94
N GLU A 90 17.67 -22.95 -13.30
CA GLU A 90 18.19 -24.31 -13.46
C GLU A 90 18.06 -24.81 -14.90
N GLU A 91 16.89 -24.58 -15.52
CA GLU A 91 16.65 -24.99 -16.90
C GLU A 91 17.59 -24.26 -17.88
N LYS A 92 17.87 -22.97 -17.63
CA LYS A 92 18.84 -22.19 -18.40
C LYS A 92 20.28 -22.72 -18.29
N PHE A 93 20.71 -23.15 -17.10
CA PHE A 93 22.03 -23.76 -16.91
C PHE A 93 22.11 -25.14 -17.57
N ARG A 94 21.06 -25.96 -17.45
CA ARG A 94 20.96 -27.25 -18.16
C ARG A 94 20.98 -27.08 -19.69
N GLU A 95 20.38 -26.02 -20.22
CA GLU A 95 20.46 -25.69 -21.65
C GLU A 95 21.87 -25.30 -22.09
N ARG A 96 22.61 -24.50 -21.32
CA ARG A 96 24.00 -24.15 -21.62
C ARG A 96 24.92 -25.37 -21.66
N LEU A 97 24.68 -26.33 -20.76
CA LEU A 97 25.42 -27.59 -20.70
C LEU A 97 25.12 -28.52 -21.89
N LYS A 98 23.96 -28.40 -22.54
CA LYS A 98 23.59 -29.20 -23.73
C LYS A 98 24.41 -28.75 -24.95
N GLY A 99 25.62 -29.30 -25.07
CA GLY A 99 26.52 -29.08 -26.20
C GLY A 99 27.99 -28.99 -25.83
N LEU A 100 28.31 -28.91 -24.53
CA LEU A 100 29.68 -28.88 -24.03
C LEU A 100 30.16 -30.30 -23.68
N VAL A 101 31.42 -30.60 -24.00
CA VAL A 101 32.07 -31.84 -23.56
C VAL A 101 32.71 -31.59 -22.20
N VAL A 102 31.92 -31.86 -21.15
CA VAL A 102 32.34 -31.65 -19.76
C VAL A 102 32.94 -32.96 -19.20
N PRO A 103 34.13 -32.93 -18.58
CA PRO A 103 34.68 -34.11 -17.89
C PRO A 103 33.76 -34.60 -16.76
N LYS A 104 33.64 -35.92 -16.56
CA LYS A 104 32.72 -36.51 -15.57
C LYS A 104 32.82 -35.89 -14.18
N HIS A 105 34.04 -35.68 -13.68
CA HIS A 105 34.26 -35.10 -12.35
C HIS A 105 33.71 -33.67 -12.20
N VAL A 106 33.64 -32.89 -13.29
CA VAL A 106 33.09 -31.53 -13.27
C VAL A 106 31.56 -31.59 -13.36
N MET A 107 31.02 -32.52 -14.15
CA MET A 107 29.58 -32.71 -14.26
C MET A 107 28.96 -33.10 -12.92
N ASP A 108 29.62 -33.99 -12.16
CA ASP A 108 29.15 -34.41 -10.84
C ASP A 108 29.07 -33.20 -9.87
N VAL A 109 30.06 -32.30 -9.90
CA VAL A 109 30.07 -31.08 -9.08
C VAL A 109 29.00 -30.09 -9.53
N ILE A 110 28.78 -29.95 -10.84
CA ILE A 110 27.74 -29.07 -11.39
C ILE A 110 26.34 -29.57 -10.98
N ASP A 111 26.09 -30.87 -11.03
CA ASP A 111 24.81 -31.46 -10.61
C ASP A 111 24.58 -31.31 -9.10
N GLU A 112 25.60 -31.48 -8.27
CA GLU A 112 25.51 -31.21 -6.82
C GLU A 112 25.15 -29.75 -6.53
N GLU A 113 25.80 -28.82 -7.22
CA GLU A 113 25.65 -27.39 -6.98
C GLU A 113 24.35 -26.82 -7.58
N LEU A 114 23.84 -27.41 -8.68
CA LEU A 114 22.48 -27.19 -9.18
C LEU A 114 21.42 -27.66 -8.19
N ASN A 115 21.59 -28.85 -7.60
CA ASN A 115 20.66 -29.35 -6.57
C ASN A 115 20.63 -28.45 -5.33
N LYS A 116 21.79 -27.89 -4.92
CA LYS A 116 21.81 -26.87 -3.86
C LYS A 116 21.09 -25.59 -4.25
N LEU A 117 21.24 -25.13 -5.49
CA LEU A 117 20.61 -23.90 -5.97
C LEU A 117 19.08 -23.95 -5.84
N GLY A 118 18.46 -25.10 -6.16
CA GLY A 118 17.01 -25.30 -6.01
C GLY A 118 16.53 -25.22 -4.55
N LEU A 119 17.34 -25.68 -3.60
CA LEU A 119 17.01 -25.70 -2.17
C LEU A 119 17.21 -24.35 -1.48
N LEU A 120 18.08 -23.48 -2.00
CA LEU A 120 18.40 -22.18 -1.39
C LEU A 120 17.33 -21.12 -1.64
N ASP A 121 17.14 -20.18 -0.70
CA ASP A 121 16.25 -19.03 -0.89
C ASP A 121 16.87 -18.02 -1.88
N ASN A 122 16.08 -17.51 -2.82
CA ASN A 122 16.48 -16.52 -3.83
C ASN A 122 17.07 -15.23 -3.23
N HIS A 123 16.73 -14.90 -1.97
CA HIS A 123 17.26 -13.73 -1.27
C HIS A 123 18.53 -14.01 -0.45
N SER A 124 18.99 -15.27 -0.38
CA SER A 124 20.19 -15.65 0.36
C SER A 124 21.46 -15.18 -0.34
N SER A 125 22.47 -14.76 0.44
CA SER A 125 23.81 -14.48 -0.07
C SER A 125 24.45 -15.73 -0.71
N GLU A 126 24.11 -16.91 -0.22
CA GLU A 126 24.62 -18.18 -0.75
C GLU A 126 24.07 -18.47 -2.15
N PHE A 127 22.80 -18.13 -2.42
CA PHE A 127 22.18 -18.32 -3.74
C PHE A 127 22.92 -17.55 -4.84
N ASN A 128 23.31 -16.29 -4.56
CA ASN A 128 24.09 -15.50 -5.51
C ASN A 128 25.51 -16.04 -5.73
N VAL A 129 26.15 -16.63 -4.71
CA VAL A 129 27.49 -17.21 -4.83
C VAL A 129 27.44 -18.50 -5.65
N THR A 130 26.52 -19.41 -5.32
CA THR A 130 26.30 -20.67 -6.06
C THR A 130 25.94 -20.40 -7.53
N ARG A 131 25.08 -19.40 -7.79
CA ARG A 131 24.74 -18.98 -9.15
C ARG A 131 25.95 -18.47 -9.93
N ASN A 132 26.75 -17.58 -9.34
CA ASN A 132 27.96 -17.08 -9.99
C ASN A 132 28.97 -18.21 -10.24
N TYR A 133 29.10 -19.15 -9.29
CA TYR A 133 29.98 -20.30 -9.45
C TYR A 133 29.54 -21.21 -10.59
N LEU A 134 28.23 -21.50 -10.70
CA LEU A 134 27.66 -22.22 -11.84
C LEU A 134 27.86 -21.46 -13.16
N ASP A 135 27.67 -20.14 -13.19
CA ASP A 135 27.94 -19.29 -14.37
C ASP A 135 29.42 -19.31 -14.83
N TRP A 136 30.37 -19.61 -13.94
CA TRP A 136 31.78 -19.79 -14.30
C TRP A 136 32.09 -21.21 -14.81
N LEU A 137 31.33 -22.21 -14.37
CA LEU A 137 31.53 -23.62 -14.71
C LEU A 137 30.82 -24.05 -16.01
N THR A 138 29.69 -23.42 -16.33
CA THR A 138 28.87 -23.70 -17.53
C THR A 138 29.08 -22.69 -18.65
#